data_AF-A0A6M3FXF0-F1
#
_entry.id   AF-A0A6M3FXF0-F1
#
_cell.length_a   1.000
_cell.length_b   1.000
_cell.length_c   1.000
_cell.angle_alpha   90.00
_cell.angle_beta   90.00
_cell.angle_gamma   90.00
#
_symmetry.space_group_name_H-M   'P 1'
#
loop_
_entity.id
_entity.type
_entity.pdbx_description
1 polymer ?
#
loop_
_entity_poly.entity_id
_entity_poly.type
_entity_poly.pdbx_seq_one_letter_code
_entity_poly.pdbx_strand_id
1 'polypeptide(L)'
;TDTMDALNVLILLILFILLISLTVLLTQGVRKVPLQYGKQMVGRKMVQAKSQSIPFKVNGANVMPIIFASSLILFPQTIIQWLSNSSQEWAGWAVIMDFFNPFSQIWYHALFYFVIYTALIVFFAYFYTAIQFNPAELAENLKKYGGFIP
;
A
#
# COMPACT_ATOMS: atom_id res chain seq x y z
N THR A 1 16.14 35.46 13.85
CA THR A 1 16.14 34.07 13.36
C THR A 1 14.85 33.34 13.70
N ASP A 2 13.87 33.99 14.36
CA ASP A 2 12.67 33.33 14.91
C ASP A 2 11.43 33.39 14.00
N THR A 3 11.46 34.16 12.90
CA THR A 3 10.32 34.28 11.97
C THR A 3 10.32 33.21 10.87
N MET A 4 11.45 32.53 10.64
CA MET A 4 11.53 31.42 9.69
C MET A 4 10.91 30.14 10.25
N ASP A 5 10.78 30.00 11.57
CA ASP A 5 10.26 28.78 12.21
C ASP A 5 8.73 28.75 12.28
N ALA A 6 8.08 29.87 12.59
CA ALA A 6 6.61 29.89 12.69
C ALA A 6 5.94 29.59 11.33
N LEU A 7 6.49 30.13 10.24
CA LEU A 7 5.98 29.90 8.88
C LEU A 7 6.27 28.47 8.41
N ASN A 8 7.46 27.92 8.67
CA ASN A 8 7.79 26.53 8.34
C ASN A 8 6.93 25.53 9.13
N VAL A 9 6.71 25.77 10.42
CA VAL A 9 5.84 24.94 11.26
C VAL A 9 4.40 24.98 10.76
N LEU A 10 3.90 26.16 10.38
CA LEU A 10 2.56 26.30 9.81
C LEU A 10 2.42 25.49 8.51
N ILE A 11 3.39 25.60 7.60
CA ILE A 11 3.40 24.84 6.34
C ILE A 11 3.41 23.33 6.59
N LEU A 12 4.26 22.87 7.51
CA LEU A 12 4.38 21.44 7.85
C LEU A 12 3.08 20.91 8.45
N LEU A 13 2.41 21.70 9.30
CA LEU A 13 1.12 21.35 9.89
C LEU A 13 0.01 21.25 8.83
N ILE A 14 -0.04 22.19 7.88
CA ILE A 14 -0.98 22.14 6.76
C ILE A 14 -0.72 20.90 5.90
N LEU A 15 0.55 20.63 5.57
CA LEU A 15 0.94 19.47 4.76
C LEU A 15 0.59 18.14 5.46
N PHE A 16 0.77 18.08 6.78
CA PHE A 16 0.42 16.93 7.60
C PHE A 16 -1.09 16.63 7.55
N ILE A 17 -1.93 17.65 7.76
CA ILE A 17 -3.40 17.51 7.68
C ILE A 17 -3.80 17.08 6.26
N LEU A 18 -3.19 17.67 5.24
CA LEU A 18 -3.48 17.36 3.84
C LEU A 18 -3.14 15.89 3.51
N LEU A 19 -1.95 15.42 3.92
CA LEU A 19 -1.54 14.03 3.71
C LEU A 19 -2.45 13.03 4.41
N ILE A 20 -2.85 13.32 5.65
CA ILE A 20 -3.81 12.47 6.38
C ILE A 20 -5.14 12.44 5.66
N SER A 21 -5.68 13.61 5.28
CA SER A 21 -6.96 13.71 4.56
C SER A 21 -6.94 12.90 3.27
N LEU A 22 -5.87 13.04 2.47
CA LEU A 22 -5.68 12.29 1.22
C LEU A 22 -5.60 10.78 1.48
N THR A 23 -4.85 10.36 2.50
CA THR A 23 -4.73 8.94 2.89
C THR A 23 -6.08 8.36 3.33
N VAL A 24 -6.86 9.12 4.10
CA VAL A 24 -8.20 8.72 4.54
C VAL A 24 -9.16 8.58 3.35
N LEU A 25 -9.13 9.52 2.40
CA LEU A 25 -9.96 9.46 1.20
C LEU A 25 -9.63 8.22 0.34
N LEU A 26 -8.34 7.90 0.15
CA LEU A 26 -7.92 6.72 -0.61
C LEU A 26 -8.30 5.41 0.09
N THR A 27 -8.21 5.35 1.42
CA THR A 27 -8.52 4.14 2.21
C THR A 27 -10.02 3.90 2.36
N GLN A 28 -10.83 4.95 2.42
CA GLN A 28 -12.29 4.84 2.49
C GLN A 28 -12.94 4.63 1.11
N GLY A 29 -12.20 4.84 0.03
CA GLY A 29 -12.66 4.57 -1.33
C GLY A 29 -13.07 3.11 -1.52
N VAL A 30 -14.37 2.87 -1.71
CA VAL A 30 -14.92 1.55 -2.01
C VAL A 30 -15.74 1.59 -3.31
N ARG A 31 -15.44 0.67 -4.22
CA ARG A 31 -16.23 0.39 -5.41
C ARG A 31 -17.26 -0.69 -5.07
N LYS A 32 -18.54 -0.33 -5.09
CA LYS A 32 -19.65 -1.27 -4.85
C LYS A 32 -20.02 -1.96 -6.17
N VAL A 33 -19.89 -3.27 -6.24
CA VAL A 33 -20.41 -4.06 -7.37
C VAL A 33 -21.78 -4.61 -6.99
N PRO A 34 -22.85 -4.26 -7.74
CA PRO A 34 -24.19 -4.70 -7.40
C PRO A 34 -24.35 -6.20 -7.65
N LEU A 35 -25.11 -6.83 -6.77
CA LEU A 35 -25.49 -8.23 -6.82
C LEU A 35 -27.00 -8.34 -6.70
N GLN A 36 -27.55 -9.34 -7.37
CA GLN A 36 -28.93 -9.76 -7.22
C GLN A 36 -28.92 -11.19 -6.70
N TYR A 37 -29.60 -11.40 -5.58
CA TYR A 37 -29.89 -12.76 -5.13
C TYR A 37 -31.13 -13.27 -5.84
N GLY A 38 -31.12 -14.56 -6.18
CA GLY A 38 -32.28 -15.24 -6.75
C GLY A 38 -33.54 -14.98 -5.93
N LYS A 39 -34.67 -14.80 -6.62
CA LYS A 39 -35.97 -14.60 -5.96
C LYS A 39 -36.32 -15.86 -5.16
N GLN A 40 -36.48 -15.74 -3.85
CA GLN A 40 -36.97 -16.83 -3.02
C GLN A 40 -38.49 -16.71 -2.87
N MET A 41 -39.20 -17.80 -3.13
CA MET A 41 -40.63 -17.89 -2.82
C MET A 41 -40.77 -18.16 -1.32
N VAL A 42 -41.24 -17.17 -0.56
CA VAL A 42 -41.59 -17.35 0.86
C VAL A 42 -43.12 -17.43 0.93
N GLY A 43 -43.65 -18.65 1.07
CA GLY A 43 -45.09 -18.91 1.01
C GLY A 43 -45.67 -18.66 -0.39
N ARG A 44 -46.76 -17.88 -0.49
CA ARG A 44 -47.42 -17.54 -1.78
C ARG A 44 -46.94 -16.21 -2.39
N LYS A 45 -45.98 -15.52 -1.75
CA LYS A 45 -45.44 -14.24 -2.23
C LYS A 45 -44.02 -14.42 -2.73
N MET A 46 -43.77 -13.94 -3.94
CA MET A 46 -42.43 -13.83 -4.50
C MET A 46 -41.77 -12.63 -3.82
N VAL A 47 -40.88 -12.88 -2.86
CA VAL A 47 -40.12 -11.81 -2.20
C VAL A 47 -38.91 -11.53 -3.08
N GLN A 48 -38.87 -10.33 -3.66
CA GLN A 48 -37.70 -9.87 -4.39
C GLN A 48 -36.58 -9.68 -3.37
N ALA A 49 -35.49 -10.43 -3.52
CA ALA A 49 -34.32 -10.23 -2.69
C ALA A 49 -33.78 -8.83 -2.95
N LYS A 50 -33.60 -8.05 -1.88
CA LYS A 50 -33.04 -6.70 -1.94
C LYS A 50 -31.68 -6.76 -2.66
N SER A 51 -31.43 -5.84 -3.59
CA SER A 51 -30.10 -5.70 -4.19
C SER A 51 -29.08 -5.49 -3.07
N GLN A 52 -28.06 -6.34 -3.04
CA GLN A 52 -26.90 -6.17 -2.17
C GLN A 52 -25.71 -5.80 -3.05
N SER A 53 -24.62 -5.35 -2.46
CA SER A 53 -23.40 -5.03 -3.20
C SER A 53 -22.18 -5.53 -2.45
N ILE A 54 -21.24 -6.16 -3.13
CA ILE A 54 -19.92 -6.44 -2.54
C ILE A 54 -19.08 -5.16 -2.61
N PRO A 55 -18.56 -4.65 -1.48
CA PRO A 55 -17.65 -3.52 -1.48
C PRO A 55 -16.22 -3.98 -1.80
N PHE A 56 -15.67 -3.49 -2.91
CA PHE A 56 -14.25 -3.65 -3.25
C PHE A 56 -13.50 -2.40 -2.80
N LYS A 57 -12.54 -2.55 -1.89
CA LYS A 57 -11.68 -1.44 -1.46
C LYS A 57 -10.70 -1.08 -2.58
N VAL A 58 -10.48 0.22 -2.81
CA VAL A 58 -9.51 0.71 -3.82
C VAL A 58 -8.08 0.37 -3.39
N ASN A 59 -7.77 0.50 -2.10
CA ASN A 59 -6.52 0.03 -1.53
C ASN A 59 -6.81 -1.03 -0.44
N GLY A 60 -6.75 -2.31 -0.83
CA GLY A 60 -6.88 -3.43 0.12
C GLY A 60 -5.62 -3.67 0.97
N ALA A 61 -4.48 -3.11 0.53
CA ALA A 61 -3.16 -3.42 1.06
C ALA A 61 -2.77 -2.59 2.30
N ASN A 62 -3.48 -1.49 2.56
CA ASN A 62 -3.26 -0.57 3.67
C ASN A 62 -1.76 -0.23 3.84
N VAL A 63 -1.10 -0.85 4.84
CA VAL A 63 0.28 -0.57 5.26
C VAL A 63 1.25 -1.72 4.92
N MET A 64 0.76 -2.90 4.51
CA MET A 64 1.65 -4.04 4.28
C MET A 64 2.71 -3.82 3.17
N PRO A 65 2.37 -3.24 2.01
CA PRO A 65 3.35 -3.03 0.94
C PRO A 65 4.55 -2.18 1.33
N ILE A 66 4.31 -1.11 2.10
CA ILE A 66 5.39 -0.20 2.53
C ILE A 66 6.30 -0.87 3.55
N ILE A 67 5.77 -1.74 4.42
CA ILE A 67 6.57 -2.53 5.36
C ILE A 67 7.45 -3.55 4.62
N PHE A 68 6.92 -4.23 3.60
CA PHE A 68 7.72 -5.17 2.81
C PHE A 68 8.81 -4.47 1.97
N ALA A 69 8.51 -3.30 1.42
CA ALA A 69 9.49 -2.51 0.70
C ALA A 69 10.64 -2.05 1.64
N SER A 70 10.31 -1.59 2.85
CA SER A 70 11.32 -1.13 3.81
C SER A 70 12.18 -2.27 4.35
N SER A 71 11.59 -3.43 4.67
CA SER A 71 12.35 -4.59 5.15
C SER A 71 13.30 -5.14 4.08
N LEU A 72 12.90 -5.11 2.80
CA LEU A 72 13.75 -5.55 1.69
C LEU A 72 14.97 -4.65 1.49
N ILE A 73 14.84 -3.34 1.69
CA ILE A 73 15.96 -2.38 1.64
C ILE A 73 16.85 -2.50 2.88
N LEU A 74 16.26 -2.66 4.07
CA LEU A 74 17.00 -2.74 5.32
C LEU A 74 17.87 -4.00 5.42
N PHE A 75 17.44 -5.11 4.78
CA PHE A 75 18.15 -6.38 4.81
C PHE A 75 19.60 -6.31 4.26
N PRO A 76 19.85 -5.91 3.00
CA PRO A 76 21.22 -5.76 2.48
C PRO A 76 21.99 -4.68 3.22
N GLN A 77 21.33 -3.60 3.67
CA GLN A 77 21.98 -2.55 4.45
C GLN A 77 22.55 -3.11 5.76
N THR A 78 21.80 -3.96 6.46
CA THR A 78 22.27 -4.57 7.71
C THR A 78 23.47 -5.49 7.48
N ILE A 79 23.44 -6.30 6.41
CA ILE A 79 24.53 -7.22 6.05
C ILE A 79 25.81 -6.45 5.73
N ILE A 80 25.71 -5.40 4.92
CA ILE A 80 26.88 -4.59 4.54
C ILE A 80 27.46 -3.88 5.77
N GLN A 81 26.62 -3.36 6.68
CA GLN A 81 27.11 -2.76 7.93
C GLN A 81 27.93 -3.75 8.76
N TRP A 82 27.47 -5.00 8.88
CA TRP A 82 28.20 -6.06 9.60
C TRP A 82 29.52 -6.41 8.92
N LEU A 83 29.54 -6.44 7.59
CA LEU A 83 30.72 -6.80 6.79
C LEU A 83 31.77 -5.67 6.76
N SER A 84 31.32 -4.41 6.75
CA SER A 84 32.19 -3.22 6.86
C SER A 84 32.92 -3.17 8.21
N ASN A 85 32.26 -3.62 9.29
CA ASN A 85 32.86 -3.63 10.62
C ASN A 85 33.89 -4.76 10.84
N SER A 86 33.89 -5.79 9.98
CA SER A 86 34.69 -7.01 10.15
C SER A 86 35.83 -7.16 9.13
N SER A 87 35.79 -6.43 8.01
CA SER A 87 36.81 -6.47 6.97
C SER A 87 37.37 -5.06 6.73
N GLN A 88 38.67 -4.96 6.48
CA GLN A 88 39.38 -3.72 6.11
C GLN A 88 38.53 -2.90 5.14
N GLU A 89 38.26 -1.63 5.48
CA GLU A 89 37.35 -0.71 4.80
C GLU A 89 37.53 -0.71 3.27
N TRP A 90 36.82 -1.60 2.57
CA TRP A 90 36.73 -1.53 1.13
C TRP A 90 35.86 -0.31 0.79
N ALA A 91 36.43 0.66 0.09
CA ALA A 91 35.74 1.88 -0.32
C ALA A 91 34.42 1.59 -1.10
N GLY A 92 34.28 0.40 -1.69
CA GLY A 92 33.04 -0.04 -2.33
C GLY A 92 31.86 -0.22 -1.37
N TRP A 93 32.09 -0.58 -0.10
CA TRP A 93 31.00 -0.73 0.89
C TRP A 93 30.36 0.62 1.23
N ALA A 94 31.15 1.69 1.31
CA ALA A 94 30.66 3.04 1.56
C ALA A 94 29.80 3.56 0.40
N VAL A 95 30.21 3.28 -0.83
CA VAL A 95 29.44 3.65 -2.03
C VAL A 95 28.10 2.92 -2.07
N ILE A 96 28.08 1.61 -1.79
CA ILE A 96 26.83 0.83 -1.76
C ILE A 96 25.91 1.31 -0.63
N MET A 97 26.48 1.63 0.55
CA MET A 97 25.74 2.23 1.66
C MET A 97 25.06 3.55 1.27
N ASP A 98 25.74 4.40 0.49
CA ASP A 98 25.19 5.67 0.03
C ASP A 98 24.01 5.50 -0.93
N PHE A 99 23.96 4.44 -1.74
CA PHE A 99 22.80 4.13 -2.60
C PHE A 99 21.56 3.68 -1.82
N PHE A 100 21.74 3.12 -0.62
CA PHE A 100 20.66 2.71 0.26
C PHE A 100 20.33 3.76 1.33
N ASN A 101 20.95 4.94 1.28
CA ASN A 101 20.73 6.01 2.24
C ASN A 101 19.69 7.03 1.72
N PRO A 102 18.52 7.18 2.38
CA PRO A 102 17.51 8.17 1.99
C PRO A 102 17.97 9.63 2.17
N PHE A 103 19.04 9.88 2.94
CA PHE A 103 19.60 11.20 3.23
C PHE A 103 20.99 11.40 2.61
N SER A 104 21.33 10.67 1.54
CA SER A 104 22.61 10.86 0.86
C SER A 104 22.79 12.33 0.44
N GLN A 105 23.98 12.89 0.70
CA GLN A 105 24.34 14.27 0.32
C GLN A 105 24.38 14.45 -1.21
N ILE A 106 24.39 13.33 -1.93
CA ILE A 106 24.50 13.24 -3.36
C ILE A 106 23.10 13.05 -3.95
N TRP A 107 22.61 14.08 -4.64
CA TRP A 107 21.23 14.14 -5.14
C TRP A 107 20.83 12.95 -6.04
N TYR A 108 21.75 12.41 -6.84
CA TYR A 108 21.47 11.28 -7.73
C TYR A 108 21.36 9.93 -6.98
N HIS A 109 22.08 9.77 -5.86
CA HIS A 109 21.94 8.58 -5.00
C HIS A 109 20.61 8.60 -4.25
N ALA A 110 20.22 9.75 -3.70
CA ALA A 110 18.92 9.92 -3.05
C ALA A 110 17.75 9.67 -4.02
N LEU A 111 17.85 10.17 -5.26
CA LEU A 111 16.83 9.94 -6.28
C LEU A 111 16.72 8.46 -6.67
N PHE A 112 17.86 7.77 -6.80
CA PHE A 112 17.88 6.32 -7.05
C PHE A 112 17.17 5.53 -5.94
N TYR A 113 17.44 5.86 -4.68
CA TYR A 113 16.73 5.28 -3.53
C TYR A 113 15.22 5.48 -3.62
N PHE A 114 14.75 6.71 -3.84
CA PHE A 114 13.31 7.00 -3.91
C PHE A 114 12.63 6.32 -5.09
N VAL A 115 13.30 6.22 -6.24
CA VAL A 115 12.76 5.54 -7.41
C VAL A 115 12.60 4.05 -7.14
N ILE A 116 13.64 3.39 -6.61
CA ILE A 116 13.59 1.96 -6.28
C ILE A 116 12.59 1.69 -5.17
N TYR A 117 12.60 2.50 -4.11
CA TYR A 117 11.68 2.34 -2.98
C TYR A 117 10.23 2.50 -3.43
N THR A 118 9.93 3.51 -4.25
CA THR A 118 8.59 3.71 -4.83
C THR A 118 8.19 2.54 -5.74
N ALA A 119 9.10 2.07 -6.59
CA ALA A 119 8.85 0.92 -7.45
C ALA A 119 8.55 -0.35 -6.65
N LEU A 120 9.31 -0.61 -5.58
CA LEU A 120 9.08 -1.71 -4.65
C LEU A 120 7.73 -1.58 -3.94
N ILE A 121 7.35 -0.38 -3.48
CA ILE A 121 6.03 -0.15 -2.87
C ILE A 121 4.91 -0.50 -3.86
N VAL A 122 5.00 -0.03 -5.11
CA VAL A 122 3.99 -0.31 -6.15
C VAL A 122 3.94 -1.81 -6.47
N PHE A 123 5.10 -2.45 -6.61
CA PHE A 123 5.20 -3.89 -6.85
C PHE A 123 4.55 -4.70 -5.72
N PHE A 124 4.91 -4.43 -4.45
CA PHE A 124 4.34 -5.13 -3.31
C PHE A 124 2.86 -4.79 -3.09
N ALA A 125 2.41 -3.59 -3.44
CA ALA A 125 1.00 -3.23 -3.38
C ALA A 125 0.18 -4.08 -4.34
N TYR A 126 0.64 -4.21 -5.59
CA TYR A 126 0.00 -5.08 -6.57
C TYR A 126 0.07 -6.56 -6.14
N PHE A 127 1.25 -7.04 -5.79
CA PHE A 127 1.47 -8.43 -5.38
C PHE A 127 0.61 -8.84 -4.18
N TYR A 128 0.54 -7.99 -3.15
CA TYR A 128 -0.29 -8.23 -1.97
C TYR A 128 -1.78 -8.28 -2.31
N THR A 129 -2.26 -7.34 -3.14
CA THR A 129 -3.68 -7.32 -3.56
C THR A 129 -4.05 -8.56 -4.36
N ALA A 130 -3.15 -9.04 -5.23
CA ALA A 130 -3.38 -10.24 -6.05
C ALA A 130 -3.44 -11.52 -5.21
N ILE A 131 -2.64 -11.63 -4.14
CA ILE A 131 -2.66 -12.81 -3.25
C ILE A 131 -3.89 -12.80 -2.35
N GLN A 132 -4.25 -11.65 -1.80
CA GLN A 132 -5.37 -11.57 -0.86
C GLN A 132 -6.72 -11.74 -1.57
N PHE A 133 -6.82 -11.34 -2.83
CA PHE A 133 -8.07 -11.38 -3.58
C PHE A 133 -8.17 -12.66 -4.42
N ASN A 134 -8.92 -13.65 -3.94
CA ASN A 134 -9.21 -14.86 -4.70
C ASN A 134 -10.56 -14.75 -5.44
N PRO A 135 -10.58 -14.46 -6.76
CA PRO A 135 -11.82 -14.29 -7.51
C PRO A 135 -12.61 -15.59 -7.67
N ALA A 136 -11.92 -16.74 -7.72
CA ALA A 136 -12.56 -18.03 -7.92
C ALA A 136 -13.40 -18.42 -6.68
N GLU A 137 -12.82 -18.25 -5.50
CA GLU A 137 -13.51 -18.49 -4.23
C GLU A 137 -14.67 -17.51 -4.00
N LEU A 138 -14.49 -16.23 -4.38
CA LEU A 138 -15.58 -15.25 -4.31
C LEU A 138 -16.75 -15.65 -5.24
N ALA A 139 -16.45 -16.12 -6.46
CA ALA A 139 -17.46 -16.57 -7.40
C ALA A 139 -18.18 -17.85 -6.93
N GLU A 140 -17.46 -18.79 -6.32
CA GLU A 140 -18.06 -20.00 -5.76
C GLU A 140 -18.98 -19.68 -4.57
N ASN A 141 -18.55 -18.78 -3.67
CA ASN A 141 -19.40 -18.27 -2.60
C ASN A 141 -20.65 -17.59 -3.15
N LEU A 142 -20.53 -16.72 -4.16
CA LEU A 142 -21.69 -16.09 -4.81
C LEU A 142 -22.68 -17.12 -5.36
N LYS A 143 -22.18 -18.14 -6.05
CA LYS A 143 -22.99 -19.24 -6.58
C LYS A 143 -23.69 -20.03 -5.45
N LYS A 144 -22.99 -20.34 -4.36
CA LYS A 144 -23.53 -21.06 -3.20
C LYS A 144 -24.67 -20.30 -2.51
N TYR A 145 -24.56 -18.98 -2.42
CA TYR A 145 -25.62 -18.12 -1.86
C TYR A 145 -26.72 -17.76 -2.89
N GLY A 146 -26.66 -18.29 -4.12
CA GLY A 146 -27.65 -18.02 -5.16
C GLY A 146 -27.64 -16.57 -5.67
N GLY A 147 -26.52 -15.87 -5.50
CA GLY A 147 -26.29 -14.52 -5.99
C GLY A 147 -25.66 -14.52 -7.38
N PHE A 148 -26.10 -13.61 -8.24
CA PHE A 148 -25.49 -13.35 -9.54
C PHE A 148 -25.26 -11.84 -9.72
N ILE A 149 -24.23 -11.51 -10.50
CA ILE A 149 -24.00 -10.14 -10.96
C ILE A 149 -24.96 -9.94 -12.15
N PRO A 150 -25.89 -8.97 -12.09
CA PRO A 150 -26.78 -8.69 -13.22
C PRO A 150 -26.01 -8.17 -14.43
#